data_AF-A0A6I6JRZ1-F1
#
_entry.id   AF-A0A6I6JRZ1-F1
#
_cell.length_a   1.000
_cell.length_b   1.000
_cell.length_c   1.000
_cell.angle_alpha   90.00
_cell.angle_beta   90.00
_cell.angle_gamma   90.00
#
_symmetry.space_group_name_H-M   'P 1'
#
loop_
_entity.id
_entity.type
_entity.pdbx_description
1 polymer ?
#
loop_
_entity_poly.entity_id
_entity_poly.type
_entity_poly.pdbx_seq_one_letter_code
_entity_poly.pdbx_strand_id
1 'polypeptide(L)'
;MKMEKSGPAKKSSVKNGNGQNSDSKFELIRCERNGVRCKSHLAFINEEYSISETYLQNKEYQKSIEALNEAFYRTYQLKETTCINCAKMFRSTIIRSLEDIQIELKGMSQGLFKTRRYQSSYILAGDVLKSIKEEAKVS
;
A
#
# COMPACT_ATOMS: atom_id res chain seq x y z
N MET A 1 9.20 -65.40 -5.71
CA MET A 1 9.37 -64.00 -5.32
C MET A 1 9.11 -63.12 -6.53
N LYS A 2 8.02 -62.34 -6.52
CA LYS A 2 7.72 -61.26 -7.49
C LYS A 2 8.31 -59.96 -6.96
N MET A 3 8.91 -59.14 -7.83
CA MET A 3 8.85 -57.65 -7.94
C MET A 3 9.66 -57.32 -9.21
N GLU A 4 9.08 -57.08 -10.39
CA GLU A 4 8.40 -55.87 -10.90
C GLU A 4 9.26 -54.60 -11.06
N LYS A 5 9.15 -54.04 -12.27
CA LYS A 5 9.92 -52.96 -12.88
C LYS A 5 9.39 -51.58 -12.50
N SER A 6 10.26 -50.58 -12.44
CA SER A 6 9.97 -49.15 -12.67
C SER A 6 11.30 -48.49 -13.09
N GLY A 7 11.46 -47.70 -14.15
CA GLY A 7 10.57 -46.78 -14.87
C GLY A 7 11.07 -45.34 -14.61
N PRO A 8 11.64 -44.59 -15.58
CA PRO A 8 12.25 -43.29 -15.30
C PRO A 8 11.20 -42.15 -15.24
N ALA A 9 11.25 -41.34 -14.19
CA ALA A 9 10.40 -40.16 -14.03
C ALA A 9 10.96 -38.94 -14.78
N LYS A 10 10.06 -38.29 -15.52
CA LYS A 10 10.30 -37.18 -16.45
C LYS A 10 10.57 -35.86 -15.73
N LYS A 11 11.47 -35.06 -16.31
CA LYS A 11 11.65 -33.62 -16.06
C LYS A 11 10.34 -32.88 -16.34
N SER A 12 9.85 -32.12 -15.37
CA SER A 12 8.84 -31.08 -15.60
C SER A 12 9.52 -29.72 -15.64
N SER A 13 9.62 -29.19 -16.85
CA SER A 13 9.84 -27.77 -17.12
C SER A 13 8.59 -27.02 -16.68
N VAL A 14 8.70 -26.15 -15.67
CA VAL A 14 7.67 -25.15 -15.37
C VAL A 14 8.08 -23.87 -16.13
N LYS A 15 7.32 -23.57 -17.19
CA LYS A 15 7.22 -22.22 -17.76
C LYS A 15 5.86 -21.65 -17.39
N ASN A 16 5.83 -20.32 -17.31
CA ASN A 16 4.68 -19.41 -17.23
C ASN A 16 4.20 -19.02 -15.83
N GLY A 17 4.69 -17.86 -15.39
CA GLY A 17 3.96 -16.92 -14.57
C GLY A 17 4.09 -15.54 -15.24
N ASN A 18 3.01 -15.15 -15.89
CA ASN A 18 2.83 -13.88 -16.60
C ASN A 18 3.20 -12.72 -15.66
N GLY A 19 4.21 -11.93 -16.02
CA GLY A 19 4.54 -10.71 -15.30
C GLY A 19 3.35 -9.76 -15.42
N GLN A 20 2.55 -9.67 -14.36
CA GLN A 20 1.56 -8.62 -14.21
C GLN A 20 2.34 -7.31 -14.36
N ASN A 21 1.95 -6.52 -15.37
CA ASN A 21 2.31 -5.12 -15.41
C ASN A 21 1.69 -4.52 -14.14
N SER A 22 2.52 -4.36 -13.11
CA SER A 22 2.17 -3.61 -11.93
C SER A 22 2.16 -2.14 -12.35
N ASP A 23 1.02 -1.72 -12.90
CA ASP A 23 0.71 -0.31 -13.12
C ASP A 23 0.94 0.38 -11.77
N SER A 24 2.10 1.02 -11.65
CA SER A 24 2.53 1.63 -10.41
C SER A 24 1.51 2.70 -10.06
N LYS A 25 0.82 2.55 -8.92
CA LYS A 25 -0.29 3.43 -8.49
C LYS A 25 0.07 4.91 -8.67
N PHE A 26 1.33 5.24 -8.44
CA PHE A 26 1.91 6.53 -8.70
C PHE A 26 2.81 6.52 -9.94
N GLU A 27 2.40 7.26 -10.96
CA GLU A 27 3.23 7.58 -12.11
C GLU A 27 3.83 8.99 -11.97
N LEU A 28 5.10 9.16 -12.29
CA LEU A 28 5.81 10.47 -12.25
C LEU A 28 5.41 11.42 -13.39
N ILE A 29 4.31 11.16 -14.10
CA ILE A 29 3.88 11.92 -15.29
C ILE A 29 3.66 13.40 -14.97
N ARG A 30 3.40 13.74 -13.70
CA ARG A 30 3.19 15.12 -13.23
C ARG A 30 4.37 15.69 -12.43
N CYS A 31 5.49 14.98 -12.41
CA CYS A 31 6.70 15.40 -11.74
C CYS A 31 7.61 16.18 -12.70
N GLU A 32 8.23 17.26 -12.22
CA GLU A 32 9.19 18.01 -13.01
C GLU A 32 10.31 17.08 -13.51
N ARG A 33 10.68 17.21 -14.78
CA ARG A 33 11.69 16.37 -15.44
C ARG A 33 11.42 14.86 -15.28
N ASN A 34 10.15 14.45 -15.34
CA ASN A 34 9.70 13.07 -15.16
C ASN A 34 10.18 12.45 -13.83
N GLY A 35 10.43 13.29 -12.82
CA GLY A 35 10.80 12.89 -11.47
C GLY A 35 12.05 12.01 -11.39
N VAL A 36 13.03 12.16 -12.29
CA VAL A 36 14.25 11.32 -12.32
C VAL A 36 14.92 11.21 -10.95
N ARG A 37 14.97 12.31 -10.20
CA ARG A 37 15.53 12.34 -8.84
C ARG A 37 14.56 11.84 -7.76
N CYS A 38 13.27 11.85 -8.05
CA CYS A 38 12.23 11.32 -7.17
C CYS A 38 12.06 9.79 -7.32
N LYS A 39 12.68 9.15 -8.33
CA LYS A 39 12.46 7.73 -8.68
C LYS A 39 12.73 6.75 -7.54
N SER A 40 13.79 6.95 -6.75
CA SER A 40 14.13 6.06 -5.64
C SER A 40 13.09 6.13 -4.51
N HIS A 41 12.63 7.34 -4.18
CA HIS A 41 11.55 7.54 -3.21
C HIS A 41 10.21 7.05 -3.74
N LEU A 42 9.94 7.25 -5.04
CA LEU A 42 8.74 6.73 -5.69
C LEU A 42 8.65 5.21 -5.59
N ALA A 43 9.75 4.51 -5.89
CA ALA A 43 9.76 3.04 -5.84
C ALA A 43 9.33 2.54 -4.47
N PHE A 44 9.89 3.11 -3.40
CA PHE A 44 9.51 2.80 -2.02
C PHE A 44 8.05 3.14 -1.72
N ILE A 45 7.59 4.34 -2.10
CA ILE A 45 6.20 4.76 -1.86
C ILE A 45 5.22 3.83 -2.59
N ASN A 46 5.52 3.46 -3.83
CA ASN A 46 4.70 2.51 -4.60
C ASN A 46 4.73 1.11 -3.99
N GLU A 47 5.88 0.65 -3.49
CA GLU A 47 6.01 -0.64 -2.82
C GLU A 47 5.15 -0.71 -1.55
N GLU A 48 5.34 0.23 -0.61
CA GLU A 48 4.54 0.30 0.62
C GLU A 48 3.04 0.46 0.33
N TYR A 49 2.70 1.29 -0.66
CA TYR A 49 1.33 1.45 -1.08
C TYR A 49 0.76 0.13 -1.63
N SER A 50 1.49 -0.60 -2.47
CA SER A 50 1.06 -1.91 -3.00
C SER A 50 0.92 -2.97 -1.91
N ILE A 51 1.83 -2.96 -0.93
CA ILE A 51 1.75 -3.82 0.26
C ILE A 51 0.46 -3.51 1.03
N SER A 52 0.14 -2.23 1.22
CA SER A 52 -1.08 -1.82 1.92
C SER A 52 -2.36 -2.32 1.24
N GLU A 53 -2.42 -2.31 -0.10
CA GLU A 53 -3.55 -2.80 -0.88
C GLU A 53 -3.68 -4.33 -0.76
N THR A 54 -2.54 -5.05 -0.72
CA THR A 54 -2.54 -6.50 -0.47
C THR A 54 -3.09 -6.82 0.92
N TYR A 55 -2.65 -6.08 1.96
CA TYR A 55 -3.20 -6.24 3.31
C TYR A 55 -4.69 -5.89 3.37
N LEU A 56 -5.13 -4.87 2.63
CA LEU A 56 -6.54 -4.49 2.58
C LEU A 56 -7.40 -5.61 1.96
N GLN A 57 -6.95 -6.21 0.85
CA GLN A 57 -7.61 -7.35 0.21
C GLN A 57 -7.74 -8.55 1.17
N ASN A 58 -6.74 -8.76 2.03
CA ASN A 58 -6.73 -9.80 3.04
C ASN A 58 -7.48 -9.43 4.34
N LYS A 59 -8.09 -8.24 4.42
CA LYS A 59 -8.74 -7.68 5.62
C LYS A 59 -7.80 -7.52 6.81
N GLU A 60 -6.50 -7.38 6.55
CA GLU A 60 -5.45 -7.08 7.52
C GLU A 60 -5.31 -5.56 7.71
N TYR A 61 -6.41 -4.90 8.07
CA TYR A 61 -6.52 -3.44 8.08
C TYR A 61 -5.43 -2.74 8.88
N GLN A 62 -5.02 -3.28 10.02
CA GLN A 62 -3.96 -2.68 10.83
C GLN A 62 -2.64 -2.56 10.05
N LYS A 63 -2.21 -3.65 9.40
CA LYS A 63 -0.99 -3.64 8.58
C LYS A 63 -1.13 -2.73 7.36
N SER A 64 -2.31 -2.68 6.76
CA SER A 64 -2.61 -1.75 5.67
C SER A 64 -2.43 -0.29 6.08
N ILE A 65 -2.96 0.09 7.26
CA ILE A 65 -2.84 1.44 7.83
C ILE A 65 -1.37 1.77 8.13
N GLU A 66 -0.62 0.83 8.72
CA GLU A 66 0.80 1.00 9.04
C GLU A 66 1.64 1.24 7.77
N ALA A 67 1.44 0.44 6.72
CA ALA A 67 2.13 0.61 5.44
C ALA A 67 1.81 1.96 4.76
N LEU A 68 0.54 2.39 4.79
CA LEU A 68 0.15 3.72 4.28
C LEU A 68 0.79 4.85 5.09
N ASN A 69 0.91 4.71 6.40
CA ASN A 69 1.57 5.68 7.26
C ASN A 69 3.08 5.80 6.93
N GLU A 70 3.77 4.68 6.74
CA GLU A 70 5.17 4.66 6.30
C GLU A 70 5.35 5.30 4.91
N ALA A 71 4.48 4.97 3.96
CA ALA A 71 4.46 5.60 2.65
C ALA A 71 4.30 7.12 2.76
N PHE A 72 3.43 7.60 3.67
CA PHE A 72 3.21 9.03 3.90
C PHE A 72 4.47 9.70 4.44
N TYR A 73 5.12 9.15 5.46
CA TYR A 73 6.33 9.73 6.01
C TYR A 73 7.48 9.76 5.01
N ARG A 74 7.57 8.75 4.13
CA ARG A 74 8.56 8.75 3.03
C ARG A 74 8.39 9.97 2.12
N THR A 75 7.17 10.47 1.94
CA THR A 75 6.94 11.68 1.11
C THR A 75 7.58 12.94 1.67
N TYR A 76 7.94 12.99 2.96
CA TYR A 76 8.67 14.13 3.55
C TYR A 76 10.17 14.11 3.27
N GLN A 77 10.69 12.96 2.85
CA GLN A 77 12.08 12.83 2.42
C GLN A 77 12.28 13.42 1.02
N LEU A 78 11.20 13.64 0.26
CA LEU A 78 11.19 14.35 -1.03
C LEU A 78 11.32 15.88 -0.82
N LYS A 79 12.47 16.33 -0.32
CA LYS A 79 12.77 17.75 -0.07
C LYS A 79 13.25 18.52 -1.30
N GLU A 80 13.57 17.81 -2.37
CA GLU A 80 14.01 18.42 -3.62
C GLU A 80 12.86 19.22 -4.24
N THR A 81 13.15 20.45 -4.67
CA THR A 81 12.16 21.36 -5.26
C THR A 81 11.42 20.73 -6.44
N THR A 82 12.14 19.95 -7.26
CA THR A 82 11.58 19.24 -8.42
C THR A 82 10.59 18.12 -8.06
N CYS A 83 10.58 17.66 -6.80
CA CYS A 83 9.73 16.58 -6.33
C CYS A 83 8.52 17.06 -5.50
N ILE A 84 8.40 18.37 -5.23
CA ILE A 84 7.43 18.88 -4.27
C ILE A 84 5.98 18.61 -4.71
N ASN A 85 5.70 18.72 -6.01
CA ASN A 85 4.37 18.45 -6.56
C ASN A 85 4.02 16.95 -6.50
N CYS A 86 5.01 16.08 -6.70
CA CYS A 86 4.87 14.63 -6.55
C CYS A 86 4.57 14.27 -5.10
N ALA A 87 5.34 14.83 -4.17
CA ALA A 87 5.15 14.62 -2.75
C ALA A 87 3.73 15.01 -2.32
N LYS A 88 3.24 16.18 -2.77
CA LYS A 88 1.86 16.63 -2.52
C LYS A 88 0.83 15.65 -3.10
N MET A 89 1.02 15.18 -4.33
CA MET A 89 0.13 14.20 -4.94
C MET A 89 0.10 12.89 -4.15
N PHE A 90 1.26 12.35 -3.77
CA PHE A 90 1.36 11.10 -3.00
C PHE A 90 0.68 11.23 -1.64
N ARG A 91 0.95 12.33 -0.91
CA ARG A 91 0.30 12.63 0.37
C ARG A 91 -1.22 12.64 0.24
N SER A 92 -1.75 13.36 -0.74
CA SER A 92 -3.20 13.44 -0.97
C SER A 92 -3.83 12.08 -1.27
N THR A 93 -3.19 11.26 -2.11
CA THR A 93 -3.70 9.92 -2.40
C THR A 93 -3.66 9.02 -1.18
N ILE A 94 -2.57 9.03 -0.41
CA ILE A 94 -2.43 8.22 0.81
C ILE A 94 -3.48 8.63 1.86
N ILE A 95 -3.69 9.94 2.06
CA ILE A 95 -4.73 10.45 2.95
C ILE A 95 -6.10 9.93 2.52
N ARG A 96 -6.42 9.99 1.23
CA ARG A 96 -7.69 9.50 0.71
C ARG A 96 -7.86 8.00 0.95
N SER A 97 -6.83 7.19 0.73
CA SER A 97 -6.88 5.75 0.99
C SER A 97 -7.11 5.44 2.47
N LEU A 98 -6.46 6.19 3.38
CA LEU A 98 -6.71 6.06 4.81
C LEU A 98 -8.13 6.48 5.20
N GLU A 99 -8.68 7.53 4.59
CA GLU A 99 -10.08 7.95 4.78
C GLU A 99 -11.06 6.86 4.33
N ASP A 100 -10.83 6.28 3.16
CA ASP A 100 -11.64 5.18 2.61
C ASP A 100 -11.62 3.96 3.56
N ILE A 101 -10.44 3.56 4.05
CA ILE A 101 -10.30 2.49 5.05
C ILE A 101 -11.04 2.84 6.35
N GLN A 102 -10.92 4.07 6.84
CA GLN A 102 -11.60 4.50 8.06
C GLN A 102 -13.12 4.43 7.91
N ILE A 103 -13.66 4.84 6.76
CA ILE A 103 -15.10 4.78 6.46
C ILE A 103 -15.57 3.33 6.43
N GLU A 104 -14.84 2.43 5.76
CA GLU A 104 -15.15 1.00 5.72
C GLU A 104 -15.17 0.40 7.14
N LEU A 105 -14.11 0.64 7.91
CA LEU A 105 -13.99 0.17 9.28
C LEU A 105 -15.09 0.71 10.19
N LYS A 106 -15.51 1.97 10.00
CA LYS A 106 -16.63 2.56 10.71
C LYS A 106 -17.91 1.77 10.46
N GLY A 107 -18.19 1.41 9.20
CA GLY A 107 -19.34 0.59 8.83
C GLY A 107 -19.33 -0.81 9.44
N MET A 108 -18.15 -1.39 9.65
CA MET A 108 -18.00 -2.74 10.23
C MET A 108 -17.98 -2.77 11.77
N SER A 109 -17.60 -1.64 12.38
CA SER A 109 -17.47 -1.49 13.83
C SER A 109 -18.70 -0.85 14.49
N GLN A 110 -19.51 -0.11 13.73
CA GLN A 110 -20.72 0.59 14.22
C GLN A 110 -22.00 -0.03 13.66
N GLY A 111 -23.09 0.01 14.43
CA GLY A 111 -24.42 -0.49 14.02
C GLY A 111 -24.96 -1.64 14.86
N LEU A 112 -26.14 -2.16 14.47
CA LEU A 112 -26.89 -3.21 15.20
C LEU A 112 -26.13 -4.56 15.23
N PHE A 113 -25.23 -4.80 14.27
CA PHE A 113 -24.35 -5.98 14.21
C PHE A 113 -22.88 -5.62 14.42
N LYS A 114 -22.60 -4.71 15.36
CA LYS A 114 -21.23 -4.27 15.68
C LYS A 114 -20.32 -5.46 16.00
N THR A 115 -19.24 -5.59 15.24
CA THR A 115 -18.18 -6.54 15.56
C THR A 115 -17.03 -5.80 16.24
N ARG A 116 -16.67 -6.20 17.47
CA ARG A 116 -15.52 -5.60 18.17
C ARG A 116 -14.18 -5.87 17.47
N ARG A 117 -14.16 -6.84 16.54
CA ARG A 117 -12.98 -7.27 15.79
C ARG A 117 -12.25 -6.13 15.09
N TYR A 118 -12.98 -5.16 14.54
CA TYR A 118 -12.40 -4.08 13.73
C TYR A 118 -12.31 -2.74 14.47
N GLN A 119 -12.73 -2.70 15.74
CA GLN A 119 -12.76 -1.46 16.53
C GLN A 119 -11.34 -0.88 16.72
N SER A 120 -10.34 -1.74 16.97
CA SER A 120 -8.95 -1.29 17.14
C SER A 120 -8.40 -0.69 15.85
N SER A 121 -8.61 -1.34 14.71
CA SER A 121 -8.21 -0.80 13.40
C SER A 121 -8.93 0.52 13.09
N TYR A 122 -10.21 0.65 13.45
CA TYR A 122 -10.96 1.89 13.26
C TYR A 122 -10.36 3.06 14.06
N ILE A 123 -10.02 2.83 15.32
CA ILE A 123 -9.38 3.83 16.18
C ILE A 123 -8.00 4.19 15.60
N LEU A 124 -7.19 3.19 15.26
CA LEU A 124 -5.86 3.39 14.67
C LEU A 124 -5.92 4.23 13.38
N ALA A 125 -6.84 3.92 12.47
CA ALA A 125 -7.02 4.69 11.23
C ALA A 125 -7.34 6.16 11.53
N GLY A 126 -8.18 6.42 12.54
CA GLY A 126 -8.50 7.78 12.98
C GLY A 126 -7.32 8.53 13.58
N ASP A 127 -6.54 7.87 14.44
CA ASP A 127 -5.37 8.46 15.08
C ASP A 127 -4.29 8.80 14.04
N VAL A 128 -4.01 7.87 13.12
CA VAL A 128 -3.06 8.08 12.02
C VAL A 128 -3.53 9.20 11.09
N LEU A 129 -4.81 9.21 10.67
CA LEU A 129 -5.35 10.29 9.84
C LEU A 129 -5.24 11.66 10.51
N LYS A 130 -5.49 11.72 11.82
CA LYS A 130 -5.35 12.97 12.58
C LYS A 130 -3.91 13.45 12.55
N SER A 131 -2.95 12.57 12.90
CA SER A 131 -1.52 12.87 12.89
C SER A 131 -1.05 13.37 11.52
N ILE A 132 -1.39 12.63 10.46
CA ILE A 132 -1.01 12.93 9.07
C ILE A 132 -1.59 14.27 8.60
N LYS A 133 -2.85 14.57 8.93
CA LYS A 133 -3.49 15.84 8.57
C LYS A 133 -2.91 17.02 9.33
N GLU A 134 -2.46 16.82 10.57
CA GLU A 134 -1.75 17.85 11.33
C GLU A 134 -0.40 18.15 10.67
N GLU A 135 0.39 17.13 10.34
CA GLU A 135 1.68 17.27 9.63
C GLU A 135 1.52 17.93 8.24
N ALA A 136 0.43 17.63 7.53
CA ALA A 136 0.15 18.21 6.22
C ALA A 136 -0.22 19.70 6.27
N LYS A 137 -0.71 20.22 7.40
CA LYS A 137 -1.02 21.65 7.58
C LYS A 137 0.21 22.50 7.90
N VAL A 138 1.26 21.86 8.43
CA VAL A 138 2.52 22.51 8.84
C VAL A 138 3.50 22.66 7.67
N SER A 139 3.19 22.05 6.51
CA SER A 139 4.09 21.90 5.35
C SER A 139 3.62 22.61 4.09
#